data_AF-A0A354Z9S2-F1
#
_entry.id   AF-A0A354Z9S2-F1
#
_cell.length_a   1.000
_cell.length_b   1.000
_cell.length_c   1.000
_cell.angle_alpha   90.00
_cell.angle_beta   90.00
_cell.angle_gamma   90.00
#
_symmetry.space_group_name_H-M   'P 1'
#
loop_
_entity.id
_entity.type
_entity.pdbx_description
1 polymer ?
#
loop_
_entity_poly.entity_id
_entity_poly.type
_entity_poly.pdbx_seq_one_letter_code
_entity_poly.pdbx_strand_id
1 'polypeptide(L)'
;MAMRPFGDAPLFFHTVVCAILYTMIYWNADLAAKIRCTRQEMETLPPYIDHLLEVSKTIRTMGIRPTADQFASEKDSFLRYGLLLVSEGMAGELLEEILSVLLYVSDLQGIGFLRQCVTAEAILSIANGEDEDTLLRKLLPYCGIDEALTAMTKRKSEHAD
;
A
#
# COMPACT_ATOMS: atom_id res chain seq x y z
N MET A 1 -21.42 -28.23 -12.35
CA MET A 1 -21.24 -27.36 -11.19
C MET A 1 -21.58 -25.95 -11.64
N ALA A 2 -22.78 -25.47 -11.30
CA ALA A 2 -23.37 -24.27 -11.87
C ALA A 2 -22.64 -23.01 -11.36
N MET A 3 -22.12 -22.20 -12.28
CA MET A 3 -21.70 -20.82 -11.99
C MET A 3 -22.94 -20.05 -11.55
N ARG A 4 -22.96 -19.59 -10.29
CA ARG A 4 -23.98 -18.65 -9.82
C ARG A 4 -23.73 -17.29 -10.48
N PRO A 5 -24.79 -16.56 -10.87
CA PRO A 5 -24.64 -15.23 -11.44
C PRO A 5 -23.99 -14.31 -10.40
N PHE A 6 -23.02 -13.50 -10.85
CA PHE A 6 -22.46 -12.37 -10.13
C PHE A 6 -23.57 -11.34 -9.86
N GLY A 7 -24.39 -11.61 -8.85
CA GLY A 7 -25.28 -10.62 -8.24
C GLY A 7 -24.47 -9.80 -7.25
N ASP A 8 -24.43 -8.49 -7.46
CA ASP A 8 -24.02 -7.45 -6.51
C ASP A 8 -22.59 -7.55 -5.94
N ALA A 9 -21.59 -7.87 -6.77
CA ALA A 9 -20.21 -7.49 -6.47
C ALA A 9 -20.07 -5.98 -6.83
N PRO A 10 -20.02 -5.07 -5.85
CA PRO A 10 -20.16 -3.65 -6.11
C PRO A 10 -18.90 -3.13 -6.80
N LEU A 11 -19.03 -2.01 -7.51
CA LEU A 11 -18.02 -1.29 -8.31
C LEU A 11 -16.59 -1.21 -7.72
N PHE A 12 -16.41 -1.46 -6.42
CA PHE A 12 -15.14 -1.52 -5.69
C PHE A 12 -14.12 -2.53 -6.24
N PHE A 13 -14.56 -3.71 -6.71
CA PHE A 13 -13.63 -4.70 -7.29
C PHE A 13 -12.95 -4.15 -8.55
N HIS A 14 -13.67 -3.32 -9.32
CA HIS A 14 -13.14 -2.71 -10.54
C HIS A 14 -12.23 -1.52 -10.23
N THR A 15 -12.55 -0.74 -9.20
CA THR A 15 -11.80 0.45 -8.77
C THR A 15 -10.44 0.09 -8.18
N VAL A 16 -10.38 -0.91 -7.28
CA VAL A 16 -9.12 -1.36 -6.67
C VAL A 16 -8.26 -2.08 -7.72
N VAL A 17 -8.85 -2.92 -8.58
CA VAL A 17 -8.13 -3.58 -9.68
C VAL A 17 -7.59 -2.59 -10.72
N CYS A 18 -8.28 -1.47 -10.98
CA CYS A 18 -7.76 -0.41 -11.87
C CYS A 18 -6.65 0.43 -11.24
N ALA A 19 -6.73 0.74 -9.94
CA ALA A 19 -5.65 1.37 -9.18
C ALA A 19 -4.36 0.52 -9.18
N ILE A 20 -4.56 -0.78 -9.11
CA ILE A 20 -3.56 -1.85 -9.11
C ILE A 20 -2.77 -1.95 -10.44
N LEU A 21 -3.35 -1.55 -11.58
CA LEU A 21 -2.68 -1.65 -12.88
C LEU A 21 -1.46 -0.72 -13.05
N TYR A 22 -1.23 0.20 -12.12
CA TYR A 22 -0.04 1.09 -12.08
C TYR A 22 0.91 0.79 -10.91
N THR A 23 0.61 -0.22 -10.09
CA THR A 23 1.46 -0.63 -8.95
C THR A 23 2.54 -1.58 -9.42
N MET A 24 3.72 -1.55 -8.79
CA MET A 24 4.84 -2.42 -9.20
C MET A 24 4.57 -3.90 -8.87
N ILE A 25 3.64 -4.22 -7.98
CA ILE A 25 3.36 -5.60 -7.58
C ILE A 25 2.63 -6.35 -8.70
N TYR A 26 3.08 -7.56 -9.04
CA TYR A 26 2.37 -8.42 -10.00
C TYR A 26 1.06 -8.95 -9.39
N TRP A 27 -0.06 -8.40 -9.84
CA TRP A 27 -1.38 -8.80 -9.35
C TRP A 27 -1.97 -9.97 -10.14
N ASN A 28 -2.47 -10.97 -9.43
CA ASN A 28 -3.20 -12.09 -10.01
C ASN A 28 -4.61 -12.20 -9.39
N ALA A 29 -5.45 -13.04 -10.00
CA ALA A 29 -6.83 -13.24 -9.56
C ALA A 29 -6.92 -13.76 -8.12
N ASP A 30 -5.93 -14.53 -7.65
CA ASP A 30 -5.89 -15.06 -6.29
C ASP A 30 -5.65 -13.95 -5.25
N LEU A 31 -4.76 -13.01 -5.53
CA LEU A 31 -4.52 -11.84 -4.69
C LEU A 31 -5.75 -10.92 -4.68
N ALA A 32 -6.35 -10.67 -5.84
CA ALA A 32 -7.57 -9.86 -5.93
C ALA A 32 -8.73 -10.51 -5.13
N ALA A 33 -8.86 -11.83 -5.16
CA ALA A 33 -9.90 -12.55 -4.42
C ALA A 33 -9.78 -12.40 -2.89
N LYS A 34 -8.57 -12.18 -2.36
CA LYS A 34 -8.33 -11.89 -0.94
C LYS A 34 -8.79 -10.48 -0.55
N ILE A 35 -8.89 -9.55 -1.49
CA ILE A 35 -9.38 -8.18 -1.25
C ILE A 35 -10.91 -8.17 -1.33
N ARG A 36 -11.55 -8.38 -0.19
CA ARG A 36 -13.00 -8.17 -0.02
C ARG A 36 -13.22 -7.31 1.21
N CYS A 37 -13.39 -6.01 0.98
CA CYS A 37 -13.60 -5.03 2.04
C CYS A 37 -14.96 -4.35 1.85
N THR A 38 -15.62 -4.07 2.95
CA THR A 38 -16.73 -3.13 3.02
C THR A 38 -16.20 -1.70 3.02
N ARG A 39 -17.04 -0.74 2.62
CA ARG A 39 -16.69 0.70 2.69
C ARG A 39 -16.28 1.12 4.11
N GLN A 40 -16.98 0.61 5.13
CA GLN A 40 -16.68 0.94 6.53
C GLN A 40 -15.29 0.46 6.96
N GLU A 41 -14.84 -0.71 6.49
CA GLU A 41 -13.48 -1.17 6.78
C GLU A 41 -12.43 -0.31 6.09
N MET A 42 -12.73 0.20 4.89
CA MET A 42 -11.82 1.07 4.13
C MET A 42 -11.61 2.45 4.79
N GLU A 43 -12.51 2.91 5.66
CA GLU A 43 -12.33 4.15 6.44
C GLU A 43 -11.09 4.09 7.37
N THR A 44 -10.58 2.88 7.64
CA THR A 44 -9.35 2.68 8.43
C THR A 44 -8.05 2.85 7.63
N LEU A 45 -8.17 3.02 6.30
CA LEU A 45 -7.03 3.09 5.38
C LEU A 45 -6.40 4.48 5.30
N PRO A 46 -7.15 5.60 5.19
CA PRO A 46 -6.55 6.94 5.21
C PRO A 46 -5.62 7.21 6.41
N PRO A 47 -6.01 6.96 7.69
CA PRO A 47 -5.09 7.19 8.79
C PRO A 47 -3.88 6.23 8.79
N TYR A 48 -3.99 5.08 8.13
CA TYR A 48 -2.87 4.16 7.95
C TYR A 48 -1.91 4.66 6.86
N ILE A 49 -2.42 5.26 5.78
CA ILE A 49 -1.61 5.93 4.77
C ILE A 49 -0.84 7.09 5.39
N ASP A 50 -1.48 7.90 6.24
CA ASP A 50 -0.81 8.99 6.97
C ASP A 50 0.37 8.46 7.81
N HIS A 51 0.19 7.32 8.49
CA HIS A 51 1.28 6.64 9.21
C HIS A 51 2.44 6.25 8.28
N LEU A 52 2.15 5.67 7.10
CA LEU A 52 3.17 5.28 6.13
C LEU A 52 3.95 6.50 5.57
N LEU A 53 3.27 7.63 5.38
CA LEU A 53 3.92 8.89 4.95
C LEU A 53 4.87 9.41 6.03
N GLU A 54 4.45 9.40 7.30
CA GLU A 54 5.29 9.82 8.42
C GLU A 54 6.52 8.90 8.61
N VAL A 55 6.36 7.58 8.44
CA VAL A 55 7.47 6.63 8.40
C VAL A 55 8.45 6.97 7.26
N SER A 56 7.94 7.18 6.05
CA SER A 56 8.75 7.55 4.88
C SER A 56 9.55 8.83 5.10
N LYS A 57 8.91 9.86 5.69
CA LYS A 57 9.52 11.13 6.05
C LYS A 57 10.62 10.96 7.11
N THR A 58 10.35 10.17 8.16
CA THR A 58 11.32 9.89 9.22
C THR A 58 12.59 9.25 8.66
N ILE A 59 12.42 8.24 7.80
CA ILE A 59 13.53 7.56 7.15
C ILE A 59 14.36 8.52 6.28
N ARG A 60 13.70 9.38 5.49
CA ARG A 60 14.39 10.41 4.68
C ARG A 60 15.20 11.38 5.53
N THR A 61 14.65 11.86 6.64
CA THR A 61 15.32 12.83 7.52
C THR A 61 16.52 12.25 8.25
N MET A 62 16.57 10.93 8.46
CA MET A 62 17.67 10.28 9.15
C MET A 62 18.94 10.19 8.29
N GLY A 63 18.83 10.31 6.95
CA GLY A 63 19.94 10.42 6.00
C GLY A 63 20.85 9.18 5.87
N ILE A 64 20.93 8.35 6.91
CA ILE A 64 21.67 7.09 7.00
C ILE A 64 20.65 5.95 7.11
N ARG A 65 20.94 4.86 6.41
CA ARG A 65 20.21 3.59 6.40
C ARG A 65 19.69 3.27 7.82
N PRO A 66 18.37 3.24 8.03
CA PRO A 66 17.81 3.13 9.37
C PRO A 66 18.18 1.78 10.00
N THR A 67 18.47 1.72 11.29
CA THR A 67 18.90 0.47 11.95
C THR A 67 17.72 -0.35 12.46
N ALA A 68 17.92 -1.66 12.66
CA ALA A 68 16.87 -2.55 13.14
C ALA A 68 16.20 -2.09 14.45
N ASP A 69 16.97 -1.48 15.34
CA ASP A 69 16.48 -0.95 16.63
C ASP A 69 15.49 0.21 16.46
N GLN A 70 15.58 0.97 15.36
CA GLN A 70 14.69 2.11 15.10
C GLN A 70 13.27 1.67 14.74
N PHE A 71 13.11 0.43 14.26
CA PHE A 71 11.82 -0.14 13.90
C PHE A 71 11.26 -1.08 14.96
N ALA A 72 11.92 -1.21 16.12
CA ALA A 72 11.49 -2.12 17.18
C ALA A 72 10.10 -1.77 17.73
N SER A 73 9.72 -0.49 17.69
CA SER A 73 8.41 0.02 18.12
C SER A 73 7.30 -0.10 17.06
N GLU A 74 7.65 -0.44 15.82
CA GLU A 74 6.66 -0.65 14.75
C GLU A 74 5.84 -1.91 15.06
N LYS A 75 4.52 -1.71 15.14
CA LYS A 75 3.55 -2.74 15.53
C LYS A 75 3.15 -3.60 14.34
N ASP A 76 3.18 -3.03 13.15
CA ASP A 76 2.91 -3.77 11.92
C ASP A 76 4.14 -4.63 11.57
N SER A 77 4.01 -5.94 11.76
CA SER A 77 5.10 -6.88 11.52
C SER A 77 5.53 -6.93 10.06
N PHE A 78 4.60 -6.72 9.12
CA PHE A 78 4.89 -6.72 7.69
C PHE A 78 5.66 -5.46 7.30
N LEU A 79 5.21 -4.29 7.77
CA LEU A 79 5.92 -3.03 7.60
C LEU A 79 7.32 -3.11 8.20
N ARG A 80 7.43 -3.54 9.46
CA ARG A 80 8.71 -3.66 10.16
C ARG A 80 9.67 -4.57 9.41
N TYR A 81 9.21 -5.72 8.92
CA TYR A 81 10.04 -6.63 8.15
C TYR A 81 10.52 -5.99 6.83
N GLY A 82 9.63 -5.34 6.09
CA GLY A 82 10.00 -4.62 4.87
C GLY A 82 11.03 -3.53 5.11
N LEU A 83 10.88 -2.75 6.19
CA LEU A 83 11.84 -1.72 6.57
C LEU A 83 13.22 -2.28 6.94
N LEU A 84 13.28 -3.49 7.51
CA LEU A 84 14.55 -4.20 7.73
C LEU A 84 15.21 -4.62 6.41
N LEU A 85 14.45 -5.07 5.41
CA LEU A 85 15.01 -5.37 4.09
C LEU A 85 15.57 -4.09 3.43
N VAL A 86 14.86 -2.98 3.58
CA VAL A 86 15.33 -1.66 3.09
C VAL A 86 16.55 -1.18 3.88
N SER A 87 16.68 -1.51 5.17
CA SER A 87 17.90 -1.18 5.92
C SER A 87 19.11 -2.05 5.54
N GLU A 88 18.87 -3.26 5.06
CA GLU A 88 19.84 -4.09 4.35
C GLU A 88 20.05 -3.63 2.89
N GLY A 89 19.24 -2.64 2.48
CA GLY A 89 19.16 -1.93 1.19
C GLY A 89 18.99 -2.84 0.00
N MET A 90 18.10 -3.80 0.21
CA MET A 90 17.29 -4.32 -0.87
C MET A 90 16.40 -3.20 -1.43
N ALA A 91 16.29 -3.16 -2.74
CA ALA A 91 15.45 -2.23 -3.51
C ALA A 91 15.17 -2.83 -4.89
N GLY A 92 14.32 -2.17 -5.68
CA GLY A 92 13.98 -2.61 -7.04
C GLY A 92 13.36 -4.00 -7.11
N GLU A 93 13.65 -4.72 -8.20
CA GLU A 93 13.01 -6.00 -8.54
C GLU A 93 13.15 -7.06 -7.43
N LEU A 94 14.32 -7.18 -6.79
CA LEU A 94 14.53 -8.18 -5.74
C LEU A 94 13.61 -7.95 -4.53
N LEU A 95 13.45 -6.69 -4.11
CA LEU A 95 12.57 -6.36 -2.99
C LEU A 95 11.10 -6.60 -3.37
N GLU A 96 10.73 -6.26 -4.60
CA GLU A 96 9.40 -6.50 -5.15
C GLU A 96 9.05 -7.98 -5.20
N GLU A 97 9.98 -8.84 -5.65
CA GLU A 97 9.81 -10.29 -5.65
C GLU A 97 9.59 -10.84 -4.23
N ILE A 98 10.39 -10.41 -3.27
CA ILE A 98 10.26 -10.83 -1.87
C ILE A 98 8.89 -10.44 -1.32
N LEU A 99 8.49 -9.17 -1.48
CA LEU A 99 7.19 -8.69 -1.00
C LEU A 99 6.02 -9.39 -1.70
N SER A 100 6.14 -9.66 -3.00
CA SER A 100 5.14 -10.39 -3.77
C SER A 100 4.95 -11.82 -3.26
N VAL A 101 6.04 -12.53 -2.95
CA VAL A 101 5.99 -13.86 -2.33
C VAL A 101 5.29 -13.79 -0.96
N LEU A 102 5.62 -12.80 -0.14
CA LEU A 102 4.99 -12.63 1.19
C LEU A 102 3.48 -12.37 1.08
N LEU A 103 3.04 -11.55 0.12
CA LEU A 103 1.62 -11.32 -0.16
C LEU A 103 0.93 -12.60 -0.65
N TYR A 104 1.61 -13.37 -1.50
CA TYR A 104 1.07 -14.63 -2.02
C TYR A 104 0.80 -15.65 -0.91
N VAL A 105 1.77 -15.83 0.00
CA VAL A 105 1.65 -16.78 1.12
C VAL A 105 0.90 -16.23 2.34
N SER A 106 0.49 -14.97 2.32
CA SER A 106 -0.28 -14.36 3.42
C SER A 106 -1.65 -15.02 3.58
N ASP A 107 -1.99 -15.40 4.81
CA ASP A 107 -3.31 -15.91 5.18
C ASP A 107 -4.35 -14.79 5.43
N LEU A 108 -3.94 -13.53 5.39
CA LEU A 108 -4.85 -12.40 5.59
C LEU A 108 -5.86 -12.28 4.45
N GLN A 109 -7.03 -11.76 4.79
CA GLN A 109 -8.11 -11.44 3.84
C GLN A 109 -8.74 -10.09 4.21
N GLY A 110 -9.54 -9.56 3.30
CA GLY A 110 -10.26 -8.29 3.47
C GLY A 110 -9.32 -7.13 3.76
N ILE A 111 -9.69 -6.29 4.73
CA ILE A 111 -8.95 -5.07 5.05
C ILE A 111 -7.53 -5.33 5.57
N GLY A 112 -7.30 -6.45 6.24
CA GLY A 112 -5.97 -6.84 6.71
C GLY A 112 -5.02 -7.12 5.54
N PHE A 113 -5.52 -7.81 4.52
CA PHE A 113 -4.75 -8.06 3.30
C PHE A 113 -4.57 -6.80 2.47
N LEU A 114 -5.62 -5.98 2.31
CA LEU A 114 -5.53 -4.69 1.63
C LEU A 114 -4.46 -3.79 2.26
N ARG A 115 -4.40 -3.74 3.60
CA ARG A 115 -3.34 -3.03 4.32
C ARG A 115 -1.96 -3.54 3.94
N GLN A 116 -1.72 -4.84 3.95
CA GLN A 116 -0.42 -5.40 3.53
C GLN A 116 -0.04 -4.99 2.11
N CYS A 117 -0.98 -4.93 1.17
CA CYS A 117 -0.72 -4.46 -0.18
C CYS A 117 -0.29 -2.99 -0.22
N VAL A 118 -1.00 -2.14 0.53
CA VAL A 118 -0.64 -0.72 0.69
C VAL A 118 0.74 -0.58 1.35
N THR A 119 1.03 -1.39 2.37
CA THR A 119 2.34 -1.43 3.03
C THR A 119 3.44 -1.83 2.07
N ALA A 120 3.22 -2.84 1.23
CA ALA A 120 4.18 -3.32 0.25
C ALA A 120 4.53 -2.22 -0.77
N GLU A 121 3.52 -1.52 -1.30
CA GLU A 121 3.74 -0.37 -2.19
C GLU A 121 4.54 0.73 -1.49
N ALA A 122 4.22 1.04 -0.23
CA ALA A 122 4.95 2.04 0.55
C ALA A 122 6.42 1.65 0.79
N ILE A 123 6.69 0.38 1.11
CA ILE A 123 8.06 -0.13 1.29
C ILE A 123 8.86 0.04 -0.01
N LEU A 124 8.28 -0.31 -1.16
CA LEU A 124 8.93 -0.15 -2.46
C LEU A 124 9.23 1.32 -2.78
N SER A 125 8.26 2.21 -2.59
CA SER A 125 8.45 3.65 -2.75
C SER A 125 9.55 4.20 -1.85
N ILE A 126 9.59 3.78 -0.58
CA ILE A 126 10.65 4.16 0.37
C ILE A 126 12.01 3.66 -0.13
N ALA A 127 12.12 2.40 -0.54
CA ALA A 127 13.36 1.80 -1.02
C ALA A 127 13.89 2.50 -2.29
N ASN A 128 12.98 2.93 -3.17
CA ASN A 128 13.30 3.65 -4.40
C ASN A 128 13.60 5.14 -4.18
N GLY A 129 13.43 5.66 -2.96
CA GLY A 129 13.66 7.07 -2.64
C GLY A 129 12.62 8.01 -3.25
N GLU A 130 11.42 7.51 -3.57
CA GLU A 130 10.33 8.31 -4.14
C GLU A 130 9.84 9.34 -3.12
N ASP A 131 9.58 10.57 -3.55
CA ASP A 131 9.11 11.66 -2.69
C ASP A 131 7.70 11.41 -2.11
N GLU A 132 7.29 12.24 -1.15
CA GLU A 132 5.99 12.09 -0.46
C GLU A 132 4.80 12.17 -1.41
N ASP A 133 4.83 13.07 -2.41
CA ASP A 133 3.71 13.23 -3.34
C ASP A 133 3.60 12.02 -4.26
N THR A 134 4.74 11.48 -4.71
CA THR A 134 4.77 10.24 -5.51
C THR A 134 4.22 9.06 -4.71
N LEU A 135 4.67 8.88 -3.46
CA LEU A 135 4.15 7.85 -2.56
C LEU A 135 2.64 8.02 -2.35
N LEU A 136 2.18 9.21 -2.00
CA LEU A 136 0.77 9.48 -1.77
C LEU A 136 -0.10 9.17 -3.00
N ARG A 137 0.35 9.54 -4.20
CA ARG A 137 -0.35 9.24 -5.45
C ARG A 137 -0.50 7.73 -5.71
N LYS A 138 0.44 6.93 -5.23
CA LYS A 138 0.37 5.46 -5.31
C LYS A 138 -0.55 4.85 -4.27
N LEU A 139 -0.61 5.43 -3.07
CA LEU A 139 -1.41 4.88 -1.96
C LEU A 139 -2.89 5.30 -2.00
N LEU A 140 -3.20 6.54 -2.39
CA LEU A 140 -4.58 7.07 -2.42
C LEU A 140 -5.58 6.21 -3.21
N PRO A 141 -5.22 5.65 -4.38
CA PRO A 141 -6.13 4.80 -5.15
C PRO A 141 -6.67 3.59 -4.38
N TYR A 142 -5.96 3.12 -3.34
CA TYR A 142 -6.43 2.03 -2.49
C TYR A 142 -7.63 2.41 -1.59
N CYS A 143 -7.87 3.71 -1.35
CA CYS A 143 -9.09 4.21 -0.70
C CYS A 143 -10.29 4.26 -1.65
N GLY A 144 -10.05 4.21 -2.97
CA GLY A 144 -11.05 4.35 -4.01
C GLY A 144 -10.84 5.63 -4.85
N ILE A 145 -11.24 5.55 -6.13
CA ILE A 145 -10.96 6.60 -7.13
C ILE A 145 -11.56 7.97 -6.73
N ASP A 146 -12.78 7.99 -6.19
CA ASP A 146 -13.47 9.24 -5.84
C ASP A 146 -12.75 10.00 -4.70
N GLU A 147 -12.30 9.25 -3.71
CA GLU A 147 -11.56 9.77 -2.54
C GLU A 147 -10.16 10.23 -2.96
N ALA A 148 -9.48 9.43 -3.80
CA ALA A 148 -8.19 9.80 -4.37
C ALA A 148 -8.25 11.09 -5.19
N LEU A 149 -9.25 11.21 -6.08
CA LEU A 149 -9.41 12.40 -6.93
C LEU A 149 -9.73 13.66 -6.10
N THR A 150 -10.55 13.52 -5.07
CA THR A 150 -10.88 14.61 -4.14
C THR A 150 -9.65 15.07 -3.36
N ALA A 151 -8.87 14.14 -2.81
CA ALA A 151 -7.64 14.45 -2.06
C ALA A 151 -6.58 15.13 -2.94
N MET A 152 -6.37 14.65 -4.16
CA MET A 152 -5.44 15.26 -5.12
C MET A 152 -5.85 16.68 -5.53
N THR A 153 -7.15 16.92 -5.71
CA THR A 153 -7.67 18.24 -6.07
C THR A 153 -7.49 19.23 -4.93
N LYS A 154 -7.73 18.81 -3.68
CA LYS A 154 -7.56 19.66 -2.49
C LYS A 154 -6.11 20.07 -2.23
N ARG A 155 -5.15 19.13 -2.31
CA ARG A 155 -3.72 19.47 -2.15
C ARG A 155 -3.20 20.40 -3.25
N LYS A 156 -3.73 20.27 -4.47
CA LYS A 156 -3.38 21.17 -5.60
C LYS A 156 -3.87 22.61 -5.37
N SER A 157 -5.01 22.80 -4.71
CA SER A 157 -5.47 24.15 -4.33
C SER A 157 -4.67 24.75 -3.17
N GLU A 158 -4.15 23.93 -2.24
CA GLU A 158 -3.36 24.40 -1.09
C GLU A 158 -1.91 24.82 -1.47
N HIS A 159 -1.39 24.34 -2.60
CA HIS A 159 -0.07 24.72 -3.13
C HIS A 159 -0.13 25.85 -4.20
N ALA A 160 -1.31 26.40 -4.45
CA ALA A 160 -1.52 27.48 -5.43
C ALA A 160 -1.59 28.89 -4.80
N ASP A 161 -1.47 28.97 -3.47
CA ASP A 161 -1.33 30.20 -2.67
C ASP A 161 0.10 30.30 -2.08
#